data_AF-A0A7J7RK79-F1
#
_entry.id   AF-A0A7J7RK79-F1
#
_cell.length_a   1.000
_cell.length_b   1.000
_cell.length_c   1.000
_cell.angle_alpha   90.00
_cell.angle_beta   90.00
_cell.angle_gamma   90.00
#
_symmetry.space_group_name_H-M   'P 1'
#
loop_
_entity.id
_entity.type
_entity.pdbx_description
1 polymer ?
#
loop_
_entity_poly.entity_id
_entity_poly.type
_entity_poly.pdbx_seq_one_letter_code
_entity_poly.pdbx_strand_id
1 'polypeptide(L)'
;MRLLWGLIWASSFALSLQEPRLLLFSPSVVHLGAPLSVGLQLQDAPRGQEVRGFVFLRNPSHRNAPCSPKVDFLLTSEQDFVLRSLQILPNGADSCGLKSLRGGPKIQLVAQSPWLKSSLSKDVDTQGINLLFSSRRGHLFLQTDQPIYNPGQRVRYRVFALDQKMRPSTDSLTVTVENSQGLLVRKRQVYAPSSIFQDDFVIPDISEPGTWKISARFSDSPDSNHSTQFEVPTSRECVGFGAVQEVAVGLVQPASATLYDYYNPEHKCSVFYGAPTKSKLLSTLCSADVCQCAEGKCPRQRRALERGQMEEEGYRMKFACYYPRVDYGFQVKVLREDSRAAFRLFETSVVQVLHFSKDAQAAAGQTRNFLVRASCRLRLEPGKEYLIMGLDGTTHDLKGQPQYLLDSNSWIEEMPSERLCRSTRQRAACAQLRAFLQEYGTQGCQV
;
A
#
# COMPACT_ATOMS: atom_id res chain seq x y z
N MET A 1 -0.65 -55.26 102.80
CA MET A 1 0.17 -54.16 102.25
C MET A 1 -0.75 -53.19 101.52
N ARG A 2 -0.69 -51.91 101.93
CA ARG A 2 -1.08 -50.65 101.28
C ARG A 2 -2.38 -50.57 100.45
N LEU A 3 -3.26 -49.70 100.93
CA LEU A 3 -4.60 -49.36 100.46
C LEU A 3 -4.61 -48.44 99.23
N LEU A 4 -5.67 -48.62 98.43
CA LEU A 4 -6.24 -47.71 97.44
C LEU A 4 -7.04 -46.58 98.10
N TRP A 5 -6.95 -45.38 97.52
CA TRP A 5 -7.86 -44.21 97.44
C TRP A 5 -6.96 -43.06 96.94
N GLY A 6 -7.25 -42.16 96.00
CA GLY A 6 -8.44 -41.61 95.36
C GLY A 6 -8.05 -40.17 94.92
N LEU A 7 -8.84 -39.52 94.03
CA LEU A 7 -8.69 -38.17 93.42
C LEU A 7 -7.90 -38.20 92.08
N ILE A 8 -8.51 -38.17 90.88
CA ILE A 8 -9.48 -37.23 90.29
C ILE A 8 -9.08 -35.76 90.51
N TRP A 9 -8.63 -35.12 89.42
CA TRP A 9 -8.52 -33.70 89.05
C TRP A 9 -7.40 -33.66 87.99
N ALA A 10 -7.46 -33.06 86.81
CA ALA A 10 -8.45 -32.24 86.14
C ALA A 10 -8.21 -32.40 84.63
N SER A 11 -9.14 -33.03 83.90
CA SER A 11 -9.18 -32.96 82.44
C SER A 11 -9.83 -31.64 82.04
N SER A 12 -9.08 -30.54 82.13
CA SER A 12 -9.44 -29.29 81.49
C SER A 12 -9.11 -29.41 80.01
N PHE A 13 -10.04 -29.93 79.21
CA PHE A 13 -10.11 -29.56 77.80
C PHE A 13 -10.29 -28.05 77.74
N ALA A 14 -9.20 -27.31 77.59
CA ALA A 14 -9.26 -25.94 77.13
C ALA A 14 -9.78 -25.99 75.69
N LEU A 15 -11.10 -25.87 75.53
CA LEU A 15 -11.69 -25.38 74.30
C LEU A 15 -11.08 -24.00 74.07
N SER A 16 -10.05 -23.95 73.22
CA SER A 16 -9.53 -22.70 72.68
C SER A 16 -10.69 -22.00 71.96
N LEU A 17 -11.41 -21.11 72.64
CA LEU A 17 -12.31 -20.17 71.97
C LEU A 17 -11.43 -19.29 71.06
N GLN A 18 -11.43 -19.59 69.76
CA GLN A 18 -10.86 -18.70 68.76
C GLN A 18 -11.73 -17.43 68.69
N GLU A 19 -11.11 -16.26 68.79
CA GLU A 19 -11.80 -14.98 68.64
C GLU A 19 -12.27 -14.79 67.19
N PRO A 20 -13.49 -14.29 66.96
CA PRO A 20 -14.02 -14.12 65.61
C PRO A 20 -13.25 -13.07 64.83
N ARG A 21 -12.94 -13.34 63.56
CA ARG A 21 -12.11 -12.48 62.70
C ARG A 21 -12.80 -12.15 61.39
N LEU A 22 -12.72 -10.89 60.97
CA LEU A 22 -13.10 -10.47 59.62
C LEU A 22 -11.87 -10.52 58.72
N LEU A 23 -11.91 -11.35 57.67
CA LEU A 23 -10.88 -11.44 56.64
C LEU A 23 -11.32 -10.66 55.40
N LEU A 24 -10.36 -9.97 54.77
CA LEU A 24 -10.56 -9.23 53.53
C LEU A 24 -9.69 -9.86 52.44
N PHE A 25 -10.32 -10.24 51.34
CA PHE A 25 -9.67 -10.82 50.17
C PHE A 25 -9.83 -9.88 48.98
N SER A 26 -8.74 -9.53 48.33
CA SER A 26 -8.79 -8.76 47.08
C SER A 26 -7.55 -9.03 46.23
N PRO A 27 -7.63 -8.79 44.91
CA PRO A 27 -6.44 -8.66 44.07
C PRO A 27 -5.49 -7.58 44.61
N SER A 28 -4.19 -7.76 44.40
CA SER A 28 -3.15 -6.83 44.86
C SER A 28 -3.13 -5.49 44.13
N VAL A 29 -3.77 -5.42 42.95
CA VAL A 29 -3.79 -4.24 42.08
C VAL A 29 -5.24 -3.86 41.73
N VAL A 30 -5.55 -2.57 41.85
CA VAL A 30 -6.82 -1.97 41.49
C VAL A 30 -6.64 -1.10 40.26
N HIS A 31 -7.42 -1.36 39.22
CA HIS A 31 -7.37 -0.61 37.96
C HIS A 31 -8.46 0.46 37.89
N LEU A 32 -8.14 1.60 37.30
CA LEU A 32 -9.14 2.65 37.03
C LEU A 32 -10.23 2.13 36.08
N GLY A 33 -11.50 2.34 36.46
CA GLY A 33 -12.66 1.99 35.63
C GLY A 33 -12.92 0.48 35.47
N ALA A 34 -12.16 -0.41 36.12
CA ALA A 34 -12.42 -1.84 36.10
C ALA A 34 -13.06 -2.31 37.43
N PRO A 35 -14.04 -3.23 37.40
CA PRO A 35 -14.61 -3.78 38.62
C PRO A 35 -13.60 -4.67 39.35
N LEU A 36 -13.36 -4.36 40.62
CA LEU A 36 -12.56 -5.11 41.58
C LEU A 36 -13.47 -6.02 42.41
N SER A 37 -13.25 -7.33 42.32
CA SER A 37 -13.94 -8.30 43.18
C SER A 37 -13.24 -8.38 44.54
N VAL A 38 -13.99 -8.14 45.60
CA VAL A 38 -13.54 -8.19 47.00
C VAL A 38 -14.36 -9.23 47.74
N GLY A 39 -13.67 -10.15 48.43
CA GLY A 39 -14.29 -11.10 49.35
C GLY A 39 -14.20 -10.59 50.79
N LEU A 40 -15.28 -10.71 51.55
CA LEU A 40 -15.26 -10.57 53.00
C LEU A 40 -15.65 -11.91 53.61
N GLN A 41 -14.90 -12.37 54.60
CA GLN A 41 -15.18 -13.62 55.30
C GLN A 41 -15.17 -13.42 56.81
N LEU A 42 -16.16 -13.98 57.50
CA LEU A 42 -16.24 -14.01 58.94
C LEU A 42 -15.79 -15.38 59.45
N GLN A 43 -14.63 -15.45 60.08
CA GLN A 43 -14.05 -16.68 60.62
C GLN A 43 -14.34 -16.76 62.13
N ASP A 44 -14.53 -17.99 62.64
CA ASP A 44 -14.65 -18.31 64.07
C ASP A 44 -15.81 -17.57 64.79
N ALA A 45 -16.90 -17.26 64.06
CA ALA A 45 -18.06 -16.57 64.62
C ALA A 45 -18.99 -17.50 65.42
N PRO A 46 -19.48 -17.07 66.60
CA PRO A 46 -20.47 -17.81 67.37
C PRO A 46 -21.79 -17.91 66.59
N ARG A 47 -22.59 -18.95 66.88
CA ARG A 47 -23.90 -19.16 66.23
C ARG A 47 -24.83 -17.98 66.50
N GLY A 48 -25.45 -17.44 65.44
CA GLY A 48 -26.36 -16.30 65.52
C GLY A 48 -25.67 -14.93 65.46
N GLN A 49 -24.35 -14.89 65.22
CA GLN A 49 -23.63 -13.65 65.01
C GLN A 49 -23.98 -13.05 63.65
N GLU A 50 -24.31 -11.76 63.64
CA GLU A 50 -24.49 -10.97 62.43
C GLU A 50 -23.50 -9.80 62.41
N VAL A 51 -22.85 -9.61 61.26
CA VAL A 51 -21.89 -8.52 61.02
C VAL A 51 -22.33 -7.76 59.78
N ARG A 52 -22.77 -6.51 59.99
CA ARG A 52 -23.18 -5.59 58.92
C ARG A 52 -22.22 -4.41 58.82
N GLY A 53 -22.00 -3.92 57.61
CA GLY A 53 -21.09 -2.81 57.39
C GLY A 53 -21.01 -2.36 55.94
N PHE A 54 -20.01 -1.55 55.65
CA PHE A 54 -19.72 -1.05 54.31
C PHE A 54 -18.29 -1.39 53.89
N VAL A 55 -18.11 -1.69 52.62
CA VAL A 55 -16.79 -1.86 51.99
C VAL A 55 -16.59 -0.79 50.91
N PHE A 56 -15.42 -0.16 50.90
CA PHE A 56 -15.06 0.88 49.93
C PHE A 56 -13.55 1.06 49.79
N LEU A 57 -13.14 1.76 48.74
CA LEU A 57 -11.75 2.15 48.49
C LEU A 57 -11.54 3.60 48.92
N ARG A 58 -10.40 3.90 49.55
CA ARG A 58 -10.01 5.28 49.92
C ARG A 58 -8.52 5.53 49.68
N ASN A 59 -8.15 6.80 49.54
CA ASN A 59 -6.77 7.24 49.52
C ASN A 59 -6.24 7.33 50.97
N PRO A 60 -5.17 6.60 51.34
CA PRO A 60 -4.58 6.67 52.68
C PRO A 60 -4.17 8.10 53.10
N SER A 61 -3.71 8.90 52.13
CA SER A 61 -3.24 10.27 52.33
C SER A 61 -4.37 11.29 52.35
N HIS A 62 -5.56 10.94 51.87
CA HIS A 62 -6.72 11.83 51.79
C HIS A 62 -7.99 11.10 52.24
N ARG A 63 -8.26 11.14 53.55
CA ARG A 63 -9.30 10.31 54.19
C ARG A 63 -10.72 10.86 54.07
N ASN A 64 -10.87 12.12 53.66
CA ASN A 64 -12.15 12.85 53.71
C ASN A 64 -13.12 12.46 52.59
N ALA A 65 -12.62 11.86 51.50
CA ALA A 65 -13.44 11.42 50.37
C ALA A 65 -13.09 9.97 49.98
N PRO A 66 -14.08 9.06 49.83
CA PRO A 66 -13.82 7.74 49.31
C PRO A 66 -13.54 7.79 47.80
N CYS A 67 -12.71 6.87 47.31
CA CYS A 67 -12.37 6.73 45.90
C CYS A 67 -13.41 5.88 45.12
N SER A 68 -14.25 5.13 45.84
CA SER A 68 -15.35 4.33 45.29
C SER A 68 -16.65 4.56 46.07
N PRO A 69 -17.83 4.21 45.52
CA PRO A 69 -19.05 4.11 46.30
C PRO A 69 -18.90 3.14 47.48
N LYS A 70 -19.63 3.40 48.57
CA LYS A 70 -19.74 2.46 49.69
C LYS A 70 -20.76 1.38 49.35
N VAL A 71 -20.34 0.12 49.43
CA VAL A 71 -21.20 -1.03 49.18
C VAL A 71 -21.47 -1.75 50.50
N ASP A 72 -22.72 -2.04 50.80
CA ASP A 72 -23.10 -2.75 52.02
C ASP A 72 -22.73 -4.24 51.97
N PHE A 73 -22.47 -4.81 53.13
CA PHE A 73 -22.32 -6.25 53.30
C PHE A 73 -23.01 -6.72 54.58
N LEU A 74 -23.46 -7.98 54.54
CA LEU A 74 -24.03 -8.71 55.66
C LEU A 74 -23.36 -10.08 55.69
N LEU A 75 -22.80 -10.44 56.85
CA LEU A 75 -22.21 -11.75 57.12
C LEU A 75 -22.92 -12.34 58.33
N THR A 76 -23.29 -13.62 58.25
CA THR A 76 -23.93 -14.36 59.34
C THR A 76 -23.18 -15.66 59.59
N SER A 77 -23.48 -16.38 60.67
CA SER A 77 -22.90 -17.72 60.91
C SER A 77 -23.24 -18.74 59.81
N GLU A 78 -24.31 -18.53 59.04
CA GLU A 78 -24.71 -19.40 57.92
C GLU A 78 -24.16 -18.92 56.57
N GLN A 79 -23.98 -17.61 56.42
CA GLN A 79 -23.38 -16.96 55.25
C GLN A 79 -22.13 -16.19 55.70
N ASP A 80 -21.08 -16.95 55.92
CA ASP A 80 -19.81 -16.47 56.46
C ASP A 80 -18.91 -15.82 55.39
N PHE A 81 -19.27 -15.91 54.11
CA PHE A 81 -18.52 -15.32 53.00
C PHE A 81 -19.43 -14.53 52.04
N VAL A 82 -18.94 -13.36 51.60
CA VAL A 82 -19.63 -12.55 50.61
C VAL A 82 -18.66 -11.92 49.62
N LEU A 83 -19.05 -11.89 48.35
CA LEU A 83 -18.31 -11.20 47.29
C LEU A 83 -19.01 -9.88 46.94
N ARG A 84 -18.23 -8.80 46.84
CA ARG A 84 -18.68 -7.46 46.43
C ARG A 84 -17.81 -6.92 45.31
N SER A 85 -18.39 -6.10 44.46
CA SER A 85 -17.69 -5.45 43.36
C SER A 85 -17.53 -3.96 43.65
N LEU A 86 -16.29 -3.46 43.58
CA LEU A 86 -15.96 -2.05 43.75
C LEU A 86 -15.34 -1.54 42.45
N GLN A 87 -15.66 -0.32 42.05
CA GLN A 87 -15.08 0.30 40.86
C GLN A 87 -14.68 1.74 41.17
N ILE A 88 -13.48 2.13 40.74
CA ILE A 88 -13.03 3.53 40.80
C ILE A 88 -13.39 4.18 39.47
N LEU A 89 -14.31 5.13 39.48
CA LEU A 89 -14.63 5.94 38.30
C LEU A 89 -13.62 7.08 38.14
N PRO A 90 -13.38 7.61 36.92
CA PRO A 90 -12.46 8.73 36.69
C PRO A 90 -12.70 9.93 37.62
N ASN A 91 -13.97 10.33 37.79
CA ASN A 91 -14.35 11.43 38.67
C ASN A 91 -14.03 11.12 40.15
N GLY A 92 -14.22 9.86 40.58
CA GLY A 92 -13.89 9.40 41.93
C GLY A 92 -12.38 9.38 42.20
N ALA A 93 -11.57 9.07 41.19
CA ALA A 93 -10.12 9.15 41.29
C ALA A 93 -9.63 10.61 41.42
N ASP A 94 -10.28 11.54 40.73
CA ASP A 94 -10.01 12.97 40.84
C ASP A 94 -10.37 13.52 42.22
N SER A 95 -11.60 13.26 42.68
CA SER A 95 -12.09 13.74 43.98
C SER A 95 -11.34 13.16 45.17
N CYS A 96 -10.82 11.93 45.03
CA CYS A 96 -10.04 11.25 46.07
C CYS A 96 -8.54 11.59 46.01
N GLY A 97 -8.11 12.43 45.05
CA GLY A 97 -6.72 12.88 44.91
C GLY A 97 -5.75 11.80 44.43
N LEU A 98 -6.22 10.74 43.75
CA LEU A 98 -5.37 9.65 43.27
C LEU A 98 -4.50 10.08 42.07
N LYS A 99 -4.98 10.99 41.21
CA LYS A 99 -4.22 11.47 40.04
C LYS A 99 -3.03 12.38 40.40
N SER A 100 -2.98 12.91 41.63
CA SER A 100 -1.90 13.79 42.11
C SER A 100 -0.70 13.02 42.70
N LEU A 101 -0.81 11.69 42.83
CA LEU A 101 0.23 10.84 43.41
C LEU A 101 1.30 10.52 42.36
N ARG A 102 2.49 11.13 42.48
CA ARG A 102 3.64 10.91 41.57
C ARG A 102 4.45 9.63 41.87
N GLY A 103 4.16 8.95 42.98
CA GLY A 103 4.80 7.69 43.39
C GLY A 103 3.78 6.57 43.51
N GLY A 104 4.23 5.32 43.27
CA GLY A 104 3.41 4.09 43.23
C GLY A 104 2.14 4.17 44.07
N PRO A 105 0.99 4.51 43.46
CA PRO A 105 -0.14 5.02 44.22
C PRO A 105 -0.73 3.88 45.05
N LYS A 106 -0.68 4.04 46.38
CA LYS A 106 -1.27 3.07 47.32
C LYS A 106 -2.70 3.48 47.59
N ILE A 107 -3.63 2.56 47.41
CA ILE A 107 -5.05 2.72 47.77
C ILE A 107 -5.38 1.76 48.91
N GLN A 108 -6.31 2.11 49.78
CA GLN A 108 -6.73 1.24 50.87
C GLN A 108 -8.14 0.72 50.63
N LEU A 109 -8.29 -0.60 50.68
CA LEU A 109 -9.58 -1.26 50.81
C LEU A 109 -9.98 -1.24 52.28
N VAL A 110 -11.17 -0.74 52.57
CA VAL A 110 -11.66 -0.55 53.94
C VAL A 110 -13.00 -1.24 54.11
N ALA A 111 -13.11 -2.09 55.12
CA ALA A 111 -14.37 -2.55 55.68
C ALA A 111 -14.66 -1.76 56.97
N GLN A 112 -15.82 -1.12 57.02
CA GLN A 112 -16.31 -0.33 58.13
C GLN A 112 -17.52 -1.03 58.75
N SER A 113 -17.43 -1.43 60.02
CA SER A 113 -18.53 -2.07 60.75
C SER A 113 -18.46 -1.73 62.24
N PRO A 114 -19.60 -1.39 62.89
CA PRO A 114 -19.67 -1.19 64.33
C PRO A 114 -19.20 -2.42 65.14
N TRP A 115 -19.36 -3.62 64.58
CA TRP A 115 -18.95 -4.89 65.20
C TRP A 115 -17.44 -4.98 65.45
N LEU A 116 -16.61 -4.36 64.61
CA LEU A 116 -15.15 -4.34 64.77
C LEU A 116 -14.73 -3.64 66.06
N LYS A 117 -15.51 -2.66 66.51
CA LYS A 117 -15.27 -1.93 67.76
C LYS A 117 -15.64 -2.77 69.00
N SER A 118 -16.74 -3.51 68.91
CA SER A 118 -17.28 -4.30 70.04
C SER A 118 -16.59 -5.65 70.23
N SER A 119 -16.20 -6.33 69.15
CA SER A 119 -15.74 -7.73 69.20
C SER A 119 -14.22 -7.90 69.23
N LEU A 120 -13.44 -6.92 68.76
CA LEU A 120 -11.99 -7.02 68.62
C LEU A 120 -11.22 -6.06 69.55
N SER A 121 -11.90 -5.38 70.48
CA SER A 121 -11.33 -4.37 71.37
C SER A 121 -10.49 -3.31 70.63
N LYS A 122 -10.87 -3.01 69.38
CA LYS A 122 -10.20 -1.99 68.55
C LYS A 122 -10.85 -0.64 68.81
N ASP A 123 -10.04 0.42 68.91
CA ASP A 123 -10.53 1.81 69.02
C ASP A 123 -11.28 2.29 67.76
N VAL A 124 -11.16 1.57 66.65
CA VAL A 124 -11.64 1.98 65.32
C VAL A 124 -12.61 0.95 64.75
N ASP A 125 -13.70 1.43 64.14
CA ASP A 125 -14.73 0.66 63.43
C ASP A 125 -14.31 0.22 62.02
N THR A 126 -13.02 0.35 61.68
CA THR A 126 -12.48 0.08 60.34
C THR A 126 -11.35 -0.93 60.36
N GLN A 127 -11.38 -1.84 59.39
CA GLN A 127 -10.26 -2.70 59.03
C GLN A 127 -9.92 -2.46 57.57
N GLY A 128 -8.64 -2.42 57.22
CA GLY A 128 -8.26 -2.21 55.84
C GLY A 128 -6.92 -2.79 55.45
N ILE A 129 -6.76 -2.99 54.15
CA ILE A 129 -5.56 -3.52 53.51
C ILE A 129 -5.10 -2.56 52.41
N ASN A 130 -3.78 -2.45 52.23
CA ASN A 130 -3.20 -1.58 51.21
C ASN A 130 -3.05 -2.35 49.89
N LEU A 131 -3.52 -1.75 48.81
CA LEU A 131 -3.46 -2.26 47.45
C LEU A 131 -2.69 -1.27 46.57
N LEU A 132 -2.19 -1.77 45.44
CA LEU A 132 -1.58 -0.92 44.41
C LEU A 132 -2.66 -0.37 43.49
N PHE A 133 -2.58 0.90 43.13
CA PHE A 133 -3.43 1.51 42.12
C PHE A 133 -2.69 1.56 40.78
N SER A 134 -3.42 1.23 39.71
CA SER A 134 -2.95 1.36 38.34
C SER A 134 -3.96 2.17 37.54
N SER A 135 -3.49 3.27 36.98
CA SER A 135 -4.24 4.09 36.03
C SER A 135 -4.34 3.45 34.64
N ARG A 136 -3.61 2.34 34.38
CA ARG A 136 -3.65 1.64 33.10
C ARG A 136 -5.03 1.00 32.89
N ARG A 137 -5.71 1.38 31.80
CA ARG A 137 -6.98 0.80 31.35
C ARG A 137 -6.82 -0.58 30.70
N GLY A 138 -5.74 -0.78 29.96
CA GLY A 138 -5.48 -2.03 29.24
C GLY A 138 -4.16 -2.02 28.48
N HIS A 139 -4.08 -2.91 27.48
CA HIS A 139 -2.92 -3.10 26.61
C HIS A 139 -3.23 -2.66 25.18
N LEU A 140 -2.26 -2.02 24.54
CA LEU A 140 -2.34 -1.63 23.13
C LEU A 140 -1.17 -2.25 22.38
N PHE A 141 -1.45 -2.78 21.20
CA PHE A 141 -0.42 -3.21 20.24
C PHE A 141 -0.59 -2.40 18.97
N LEU A 142 0.50 -1.80 18.49
CA LEU A 142 0.49 -0.99 17.29
C LEU A 142 1.48 -1.54 16.28
N GLN A 143 0.99 -1.80 15.06
CA GLN A 143 1.79 -2.32 13.96
C GLN A 143 1.60 -1.46 12.72
N THR A 144 2.71 -1.15 12.07
CA THR A 144 2.76 -0.59 10.72
C THR A 144 2.92 -1.73 9.71
N ASP A 145 2.56 -1.53 8.44
CA ASP A 145 2.68 -2.56 7.41
C ASP A 145 4.13 -2.77 6.92
N GLN A 146 4.97 -1.74 7.06
CA GLN A 146 6.40 -1.75 6.74
C GLN A 146 7.23 -1.06 7.85
N PRO A 147 8.53 -1.40 7.98
CA PRO A 147 9.47 -0.74 8.90
C PRO A 147 10.12 0.53 8.33
N ILE A 148 10.15 0.70 7.00
CA ILE A 148 10.80 1.82 6.29
C ILE A 148 9.84 2.36 5.22
N TYR A 149 9.69 3.67 5.11
CA TYR A 149 8.83 4.34 4.12
C TYR A 149 9.54 5.48 3.42
N ASN A 150 9.31 5.63 2.11
CA ASN A 150 9.80 6.78 1.36
C ASN A 150 8.89 8.01 1.56
N PRO A 151 9.41 9.24 1.39
CA PRO A 151 8.57 10.43 1.27
C PRO A 151 7.51 10.26 0.16
N GLY A 152 6.27 10.70 0.42
CA GLY A 152 5.11 10.50 -0.45
C GLY A 152 4.43 9.14 -0.34
N GLN A 153 5.04 8.18 0.38
CA GLN A 153 4.46 6.87 0.60
C GLN A 153 3.34 6.91 1.66
N ARG A 154 2.35 6.03 1.49
CA ARG A 154 1.26 5.83 2.46
C ARG A 154 1.67 4.80 3.50
N VAL A 155 1.61 5.18 4.77
CA VAL A 155 1.82 4.33 5.94
C VAL A 155 0.48 3.75 6.35
N ARG A 156 0.34 2.42 6.35
CA ARG A 156 -0.85 1.76 6.87
C ARG A 156 -0.54 1.20 8.25
N TYR A 157 -1.46 1.36 9.18
CA TYR A 157 -1.26 0.86 10.54
C TYR A 157 -2.53 0.27 11.12
N ARG A 158 -2.33 -0.59 12.11
CA ARG A 158 -3.41 -1.17 12.91
C ARG A 158 -3.08 -1.11 14.39
N VAL A 159 -4.13 -0.91 15.20
CA VAL A 159 -4.07 -0.87 16.66
C VAL A 159 -4.98 -1.96 17.20
N PHE A 160 -4.44 -2.82 18.06
CA PHE A 160 -5.19 -3.81 18.81
C PHE A 160 -5.41 -3.28 20.23
N ALA A 161 -6.67 -3.15 20.64
CA ALA A 161 -7.04 -2.71 21.97
C ALA A 161 -7.55 -3.89 22.81
N LEU A 162 -6.87 -4.12 23.94
CA LEU A 162 -7.21 -5.18 24.88
C LEU A 162 -7.40 -4.61 26.28
N ASP A 163 -8.31 -5.21 27.05
CA ASP A 163 -8.47 -4.94 28.47
C ASP A 163 -7.34 -5.60 29.31
N GLN A 164 -7.41 -5.45 30.63
CA GLN A 164 -6.46 -6.06 31.58
C GLN A 164 -6.46 -7.60 31.59
N LYS A 165 -7.50 -8.22 31.02
CA LYS A 165 -7.64 -9.67 30.91
C LYS A 165 -7.30 -10.17 29.50
N MET A 166 -6.64 -9.33 28.69
CA MET A 166 -6.28 -9.62 27.29
C MET A 166 -7.50 -9.87 26.37
N ARG A 167 -8.66 -9.32 26.73
CA ARG A 167 -9.89 -9.44 25.93
C ARG A 167 -10.05 -8.22 25.02
N PRO A 168 -10.65 -8.37 23.84
CA PRO A 168 -11.06 -7.27 22.96
C PRO A 168 -11.74 -6.11 23.70
N SER A 169 -11.18 -4.89 23.61
CA SER A 169 -11.80 -3.67 24.14
C SER A 169 -12.39 -2.81 23.01
N THR A 170 -13.54 -2.17 23.28
CA THR A 170 -14.24 -1.21 22.40
C THR A 170 -14.14 0.23 22.91
N ASP A 171 -13.23 0.48 23.86
CA ASP A 171 -13.00 1.81 24.41
C ASP A 171 -12.42 2.77 23.34
N SER A 172 -12.63 4.07 23.52
CA SER A 172 -12.14 5.08 22.56
C SER A 172 -10.61 5.25 22.63
N LEU A 173 -9.97 5.29 21.47
CA LEU A 173 -8.53 5.41 21.32
C LEU A 173 -8.13 6.79 20.78
N THR A 174 -6.98 7.28 21.19
CA THR A 174 -6.33 8.44 20.59
C THR A 174 -5.03 8.00 19.93
N VAL A 175 -4.91 8.21 18.62
CA VAL A 175 -3.71 7.93 17.83
C VAL A 175 -3.01 9.25 17.48
N THR A 176 -1.71 9.30 17.70
CA THR A 176 -0.84 10.44 17.39
C THR A 176 0.32 10.01 16.50
N VAL A 177 0.71 10.87 15.58
CA VAL A 177 1.87 10.69 14.69
C VAL A 177 2.80 11.88 14.90
N GLU A 178 4.07 11.58 15.13
CA GLU A 178 5.17 12.52 15.32
C GLU A 178 6.21 12.30 14.20
N ASN A 179 6.71 13.40 13.64
CA ASN A 179 7.79 13.34 12.65
C ASN A 179 9.16 13.12 13.31
N SER A 180 10.24 13.09 12.52
CA SER A 180 11.62 12.91 12.99
C SER A 180 12.12 13.99 13.96
N GLN A 181 11.48 15.16 13.98
CA GLN A 181 11.78 16.26 14.91
C GLN A 181 10.94 16.21 16.20
N GLY A 182 10.07 15.20 16.35
CA GLY A 182 9.13 15.10 17.48
C GLY A 182 7.93 16.05 17.38
N LEU A 183 7.69 16.66 16.22
CA LEU A 183 6.51 17.48 15.98
C LEU A 183 5.30 16.61 15.68
N LEU A 184 4.18 16.89 16.38
CA LEU A 184 2.92 16.18 16.17
C LEU A 184 2.29 16.61 14.84
N VAL A 185 2.29 15.71 13.86
CA VAL A 185 1.73 15.96 12.52
C VAL A 185 0.26 15.57 12.42
N ARG A 186 -0.18 14.62 13.26
CA ARG A 186 -1.56 14.16 13.27
C ARG A 186 -1.97 13.69 14.66
N LYS A 187 -3.20 14.02 15.06
CA LYS A 187 -3.88 13.48 16.24
C LYS A 187 -5.32 13.18 15.89
N ARG A 188 -5.77 11.97 16.19
CA ARG A 188 -7.13 11.51 15.90
C ARG A 188 -7.67 10.75 17.09
N GLN A 189 -8.86 11.11 17.55
CA GLN A 189 -9.63 10.31 18.50
C GLN A 189 -10.62 9.45 17.73
N VAL A 190 -10.72 8.18 18.09
CA VAL A 190 -11.45 7.17 17.34
C VAL A 190 -12.26 6.30 18.29
N TYR A 191 -13.50 6.05 17.92
CA TYR A 191 -14.32 5.00 18.50
C TYR A 191 -14.23 3.76 17.61
N ALA A 192 -13.66 2.68 18.13
CA ALA A 192 -13.48 1.44 17.38
C ALA A 192 -14.56 0.43 17.81
N PRO A 193 -15.57 0.14 16.97
CA PRO A 193 -16.61 -0.85 17.30
C PRO A 193 -16.04 -2.28 17.35
N SER A 194 -14.91 -2.51 16.69
CA SER A 194 -14.08 -3.72 16.75
C SER A 194 -12.80 -3.44 17.56
N SER A 195 -12.24 -4.47 18.21
CA SER A 195 -10.97 -4.35 18.95
C SER A 195 -9.73 -4.12 18.08
N ILE A 196 -9.87 -4.25 16.77
CA ILE A 196 -8.86 -3.91 15.79
C ILE A 196 -9.30 -2.63 15.09
N PHE A 197 -8.51 -1.57 15.24
CA PHE A 197 -8.64 -0.34 14.49
C PHE A 197 -7.59 -0.29 13.39
N GLN A 198 -7.98 0.10 12.17
CA GLN A 198 -7.08 0.24 11.02
C GLN A 198 -7.26 1.62 10.39
N ASP A 199 -6.16 2.26 10.03
CA ASP A 199 -6.15 3.58 9.39
C ASP A 199 -4.81 3.80 8.67
N ASP A 200 -4.72 4.90 7.94
CA ASP A 200 -3.53 5.23 7.15
C ASP A 200 -3.26 6.74 7.13
N PHE A 201 -2.02 7.10 6.79
CA PHE A 201 -1.61 8.47 6.53
C PHE A 201 -0.51 8.51 5.47
N VAL A 202 -0.30 9.67 4.85
CA VAL A 202 0.74 9.88 3.84
C VAL A 202 1.86 10.71 4.45
N ILE A 203 3.11 10.31 4.21
CA ILE A 203 4.29 11.09 4.58
C ILE A 203 4.45 12.20 3.54
N PRO A 204 4.53 13.49 3.94
CA PRO A 204 4.76 14.58 2.99
C PRO A 204 6.06 14.39 2.19
N ASP A 205 6.05 14.73 0.91
CA ASP A 205 7.19 14.55 0.00
C ASP A 205 8.44 15.36 0.41
N ILE A 206 8.23 16.45 1.16
CA ILE A 206 9.26 17.35 1.69
C ILE A 206 9.70 16.97 3.12
N SER A 207 9.38 15.77 3.60
CA SER A 207 9.71 15.35 4.96
C SER A 207 11.21 15.20 5.15
N GLU A 208 11.72 15.75 6.25
CA GLU A 208 13.08 15.49 6.68
C GLU A 208 13.27 14.00 7.02
N PRO A 209 14.46 13.46 6.75
CA PRO A 209 14.79 12.08 7.09
C PRO A 209 14.73 11.86 8.60
N GLY A 210 14.58 10.60 8.98
CA GLY A 210 14.76 10.15 10.35
C GLY A 210 13.62 9.27 10.83
N THR A 211 13.59 9.09 12.14
CA THR A 211 12.69 8.14 12.80
C THR A 211 11.37 8.81 13.14
N TRP A 212 10.31 8.39 12.47
CA TRP A 212 8.96 8.80 12.79
C TRP A 212 8.38 7.90 13.88
N LYS A 213 7.46 8.45 14.66
CA LYS A 213 6.84 7.75 15.78
C LYS A 213 5.34 7.83 15.70
N ILE A 214 4.70 6.67 15.74
CA ILE A 214 3.25 6.56 15.87
C ILE A 214 2.90 5.99 17.23
N SER A 215 1.97 6.63 17.94
CA SER A 215 1.58 6.26 19.29
C SER A 215 0.06 6.12 19.38
N ALA A 216 -0.41 5.12 20.12
CA ALA A 216 -1.81 4.97 20.49
C ALA A 216 -1.95 4.97 22.01
N ARG A 217 -3.05 5.54 22.50
CA ARG A 217 -3.44 5.51 23.91
C ARG A 217 -4.95 5.41 24.08
N PHE A 218 -5.41 4.87 25.20
CA PHE A 218 -6.81 4.99 25.59
C PHE A 218 -7.13 6.45 25.92
N SER A 219 -8.30 6.94 25.51
CA SER A 219 -8.61 8.38 25.59
C SER A 219 -8.83 8.85 27.04
N ASP A 220 -9.37 7.99 27.88
CA ASP A 220 -9.69 8.18 29.31
C ASP A 220 -8.55 7.77 30.26
N SER A 221 -7.52 7.10 29.74
CA SER A 221 -6.41 6.54 30.52
C SER A 221 -5.06 6.82 29.83
N PRO A 222 -4.39 7.94 30.16
CA PRO A 222 -3.15 8.36 29.48
C PRO A 222 -1.98 7.39 29.69
N ASP A 223 -1.97 6.64 30.79
CA ASP A 223 -0.87 5.73 31.15
C ASP A 223 -0.92 4.38 30.41
N SER A 224 -2.00 4.10 29.69
CA SER A 224 -2.06 2.97 28.74
C SER A 224 -1.74 3.47 27.34
N ASN A 225 -0.45 3.62 27.06
CA ASN A 225 0.06 3.98 25.74
C ASN A 225 0.94 2.86 25.16
N HIS A 226 1.03 2.84 23.84
CA HIS A 226 2.01 2.04 23.10
C HIS A 226 2.47 2.86 21.90
N SER A 227 3.74 2.75 21.54
CA SER A 227 4.31 3.43 20.39
C SER A 227 5.19 2.52 19.57
N THR A 228 5.16 2.71 18.26
CA THR A 228 6.04 2.04 17.29
C THR A 228 6.74 3.12 16.48
N GLN A 229 7.97 2.82 16.05
CA GLN A 229 8.80 3.71 15.26
C GLN A 229 9.05 3.11 13.88
N PHE A 230 9.22 3.96 12.88
CA PHE A 230 9.57 3.57 11.51
C PHE A 230 10.53 4.60 10.89
N GLU A 231 11.32 4.17 9.92
CA GLU A 231 12.35 5.02 9.31
C GLU A 231 11.88 5.64 8.00
N VAL A 232 12.28 6.90 7.77
CA VAL A 232 12.09 7.62 6.51
C VAL A 232 13.48 8.04 5.99
N PRO A 233 14.03 7.39 4.94
CA PRO A 233 15.36 7.70 4.43
C PRO A 233 15.38 8.94 3.53
N THR A 234 16.57 9.55 3.43
CA THR A 234 16.85 10.83 2.74
C THR A 234 16.82 10.78 1.21
N SER A 235 17.28 9.70 0.58
CA SER A 235 17.70 9.81 -0.82
C SER A 235 17.79 8.49 -1.57
N ARG A 236 17.58 8.58 -2.88
CA ARG A 236 18.00 7.54 -3.83
C ARG A 236 19.51 7.32 -3.71
N GLU A 237 19.91 6.10 -3.42
CA GLU A 237 21.31 5.68 -3.47
C GLU A 237 21.67 5.33 -4.92
N CYS A 238 22.70 5.98 -5.47
CA CYS A 238 23.11 5.83 -6.87
C CYS A 238 24.57 5.39 -6.94
N VAL A 239 24.83 4.30 -7.68
CA VAL A 239 26.19 3.83 -7.98
C VAL A 239 26.49 4.08 -9.45
N GLY A 240 27.56 4.84 -9.73
CA GLY A 240 28.03 5.12 -11.09
C GLY A 240 29.33 4.36 -11.38
N PHE A 241 29.45 3.84 -12.60
CA PHE A 241 30.67 3.19 -13.08
C PHE A 241 30.91 3.50 -14.56
N GLY A 242 32.16 3.42 -15.00
CA GLY A 242 32.54 3.55 -16.41
C GLY A 242 32.76 2.18 -17.06
N ALA A 243 32.47 2.08 -18.35
CA ALA A 243 32.76 0.90 -19.16
C ALA A 243 33.45 1.31 -20.47
N VAL A 244 34.43 0.53 -20.92
CA VAL A 244 35.18 0.78 -22.16
C VAL A 244 34.61 -0.10 -23.27
N GLN A 245 34.48 0.46 -24.49
CA GLN A 245 34.05 -0.29 -25.66
C GLN A 245 35.26 -0.89 -26.37
N GLU A 246 35.38 -2.21 -26.37
CA GLU A 246 36.44 -2.92 -27.11
C GLU A 246 36.07 -3.16 -28.58
N VAL A 247 34.79 -3.48 -28.85
CA VAL A 247 34.29 -3.79 -30.19
C VAL A 247 33.04 -2.98 -30.51
N ALA A 248 33.01 -2.40 -31.70
CA ALA A 248 31.84 -1.69 -32.22
C ALA A 248 30.75 -2.68 -32.66
N VAL A 249 29.67 -2.77 -31.88
CA VAL A 249 28.50 -3.59 -32.20
C VAL A 249 27.48 -2.77 -33.01
N GLY A 250 27.07 -3.26 -34.17
CA GLY A 250 26.17 -2.52 -35.08
C GLY A 250 24.71 -2.42 -34.61
N LEU A 251 24.23 -3.38 -33.82
CA LEU A 251 22.86 -3.45 -33.28
C LEU A 251 22.91 -3.62 -31.76
N VAL A 252 22.90 -2.51 -31.03
CA VAL A 252 22.89 -2.52 -29.56
C VAL A 252 21.46 -2.76 -29.07
N GLN A 253 21.23 -3.91 -28.44
CA GLN A 253 19.95 -4.25 -27.81
C GLN A 253 19.90 -3.72 -26.35
N PRO A 254 18.71 -3.38 -25.82
CA PRO A 254 18.55 -3.04 -24.41
C PRO A 254 18.96 -4.21 -23.50
N ALA A 255 19.53 -3.89 -22.35
CA ALA A 255 19.89 -4.83 -21.30
C ALA A 255 19.01 -4.62 -20.06
N SER A 256 18.88 -5.63 -19.20
CA SER A 256 18.11 -5.55 -17.96
C SER A 256 19.01 -5.45 -16.74
N ALA A 257 18.67 -4.57 -15.80
CA ALA A 257 19.17 -4.58 -14.44
C ALA A 257 18.08 -5.17 -13.53
N THR A 258 18.43 -6.18 -12.73
CA THR A 258 17.49 -6.85 -11.81
C THR A 258 17.98 -6.73 -10.39
N LEU A 259 17.12 -6.23 -9.50
CA LEU A 259 17.33 -6.21 -8.06
C LEU A 259 16.37 -7.22 -7.42
N TYR A 260 16.86 -8.01 -6.47
CA TYR A 260 16.07 -9.02 -5.79
C TYR A 260 16.38 -9.02 -4.29
N ASP A 261 15.43 -9.46 -3.49
CA ASP A 261 15.64 -9.73 -2.07
C ASP A 261 16.53 -10.97 -1.92
N TYR A 262 17.61 -10.84 -1.16
CA TYR A 262 18.57 -11.92 -0.91
C TYR A 262 17.92 -13.16 -0.28
N TYR A 263 16.95 -13.00 0.62
CA TYR A 263 16.30 -14.12 1.30
C TYR A 263 15.12 -14.68 0.50
N ASN A 264 14.42 -13.82 -0.25
CA ASN A 264 13.24 -14.19 -1.03
C ASN A 264 13.42 -13.80 -2.52
N PRO A 265 14.17 -14.56 -3.33
CA PRO A 265 14.50 -14.18 -4.71
C PRO A 265 13.30 -14.02 -5.67
N GLU A 266 12.13 -14.56 -5.30
CA GLU A 266 10.87 -14.32 -6.02
C GLU A 266 10.43 -12.85 -5.97
N HIS A 267 10.81 -12.13 -4.92
CA HIS A 267 10.61 -10.69 -4.80
C HIS A 267 11.72 -9.95 -5.53
N LYS A 268 11.50 -9.71 -6.83
CA LYS A 268 12.46 -9.02 -7.70
C LYS A 268 11.81 -7.95 -8.57
N CYS A 269 12.60 -6.95 -8.91
CA CYS A 269 12.26 -5.88 -9.84
C CYS A 269 13.31 -5.82 -10.95
N SER A 270 12.87 -5.88 -12.20
CA SER A 270 13.73 -5.81 -13.38
C SER A 270 13.39 -4.58 -14.22
N VAL A 271 14.40 -3.81 -14.59
CA VAL A 271 14.26 -2.60 -15.41
C VAL A 271 15.21 -2.67 -16.60
N PHE A 272 14.72 -2.30 -17.78
CA PHE A 272 15.54 -2.23 -18.99
C PHE A 272 16.24 -0.87 -19.13
N TYR A 273 17.50 -0.90 -19.56
CA TYR A 273 18.28 0.27 -19.95
C TYR A 273 18.87 0.04 -21.35
N GLY A 274 19.06 1.12 -22.10
CA GLY A 274 19.59 1.09 -23.47
C GLY A 274 20.70 2.11 -23.65
N ALA A 275 21.31 2.13 -24.83
CA ALA A 275 22.31 3.13 -25.20
C ALA A 275 21.70 4.56 -25.14
N PRO A 276 22.46 5.61 -24.79
CA PRO A 276 21.93 6.96 -24.56
C PRO A 276 21.12 7.56 -25.72
N THR A 277 21.41 7.15 -26.95
CA THR A 277 20.77 7.63 -28.19
C THR A 277 19.65 6.71 -28.70
N LYS A 278 19.30 5.65 -27.95
CA LYS A 278 18.30 4.64 -28.32
C LYS A 278 17.23 4.52 -27.23
N SER A 279 16.02 4.08 -27.61
CA SER A 279 14.94 3.82 -26.66
C SER A 279 15.27 2.64 -25.73
N LYS A 280 14.76 2.67 -24.50
CA LYS A 280 14.89 1.57 -23.52
C LYS A 280 14.10 0.31 -23.93
N LEU A 281 13.10 0.47 -24.79
CA LEU A 281 12.24 -0.59 -25.31
C LEU A 281 12.48 -0.77 -26.80
N LEU A 282 12.39 -2.02 -27.27
CA LEU A 282 12.40 -2.37 -28.69
C LEU A 282 11.23 -1.69 -29.42
N SER A 283 11.46 -1.26 -30.66
CA SER A 283 10.42 -0.61 -31.47
C SER A 283 9.38 -1.65 -31.88
N THR A 284 8.29 -1.73 -31.13
CA THR A 284 7.14 -2.60 -31.41
C THR A 284 5.95 -1.75 -31.79
N LEU A 285 5.31 -2.10 -32.91
CA LEU A 285 4.04 -1.51 -33.30
C LEU A 285 2.92 -2.39 -32.73
N CYS A 286 2.26 -1.92 -31.68
CA CYS A 286 1.18 -2.65 -31.02
C CYS A 286 -0.17 -1.99 -31.29
N SER A 287 -1.13 -2.79 -31.75
CA SER A 287 -2.54 -2.41 -31.87
C SER A 287 -3.38 -3.42 -31.09
N ALA A 288 -3.95 -2.99 -29.97
CA ALA A 288 -4.59 -3.85 -28.97
C ALA A 288 -3.64 -4.99 -28.54
N ASP A 289 -4.02 -6.25 -28.72
CA ASP A 289 -3.26 -7.42 -28.29
C ASP A 289 -2.23 -7.92 -29.33
N VAL A 290 -2.20 -7.32 -30.52
CA VAL A 290 -1.30 -7.73 -31.61
C VAL A 290 -0.14 -6.74 -31.74
N CYS A 291 1.08 -7.24 -31.49
CA CYS A 291 2.31 -6.49 -31.68
C CYS A 291 3.11 -7.02 -32.87
N GLN A 292 3.54 -6.12 -33.75
CA GLN A 292 4.46 -6.40 -34.84
C GLN A 292 5.84 -5.79 -34.53
N CYS A 293 6.90 -6.56 -34.77
CA CYS A 293 8.27 -6.04 -34.66
C CYS A 293 8.52 -5.01 -35.77
N ALA A 294 9.01 -3.82 -35.39
CA ALA A 294 9.38 -2.77 -36.34
C ALA A 294 10.89 -2.55 -36.43
N GLU A 295 11.70 -3.47 -35.87
CA GLU A 295 13.15 -3.40 -35.99
C GLU A 295 13.63 -3.79 -37.39
N GLY A 296 14.67 -3.10 -37.87
CA GLY A 296 15.17 -3.28 -39.24
C GLY A 296 15.88 -2.04 -39.77
N LYS A 297 16.17 -2.03 -41.08
CA LYS A 297 16.75 -0.87 -41.77
C LYS A 297 15.65 0.17 -42.08
N CYS A 298 16.00 1.45 -42.11
CA CYS A 298 15.05 2.53 -42.41
C CYS A 298 14.66 2.57 -43.90
N PRO A 299 13.42 2.97 -44.24
CA PRO A 299 13.02 3.22 -45.61
C PRO A 299 13.82 4.36 -46.23
N ARG A 300 14.01 4.31 -47.54
CA ARG A 300 14.65 5.38 -48.32
C ARG A 300 13.63 6.00 -49.26
N GLN A 301 13.44 7.33 -49.17
CA GLN A 301 12.69 8.07 -50.17
C GLN A 301 13.48 8.10 -51.48
N ARG A 302 12.89 7.59 -52.54
CA ARG A 302 13.48 7.60 -53.87
C ARG A 302 13.01 8.83 -54.63
N ARG A 303 13.97 9.47 -55.31
CA ARG A 303 13.73 10.64 -56.16
C ARG A 303 14.30 10.39 -57.55
N ALA A 304 13.80 9.35 -58.22
CA ALA A 304 14.32 8.90 -59.51
C ALA A 304 14.26 10.03 -60.57
N LEU A 305 13.16 10.78 -60.58
CA LEU A 305 12.92 11.87 -61.54
C LEU A 305 13.79 13.12 -61.29
N GLU A 306 14.13 13.44 -60.05
CA GLU A 306 15.02 14.57 -59.73
C GLU A 306 16.48 14.26 -60.11
N ARG A 307 16.91 13.01 -59.95
CA ARG A 307 18.27 12.57 -60.30
C ARG A 307 18.50 12.42 -61.81
N GLY A 308 17.45 12.54 -62.62
CA GLY A 308 17.55 12.38 -64.08
C GLY A 308 18.04 11.00 -64.51
N GLN A 309 17.96 10.00 -63.62
CA GLN A 309 18.33 8.63 -63.92
C GLN A 309 17.21 8.03 -64.77
N MET A 310 17.52 7.65 -66.01
CA MET A 310 16.64 6.78 -66.79
C MET A 310 16.44 5.48 -66.01
N GLU A 311 15.24 4.91 -66.12
CA GLU A 311 14.93 3.60 -65.57
C GLU A 311 15.71 2.54 -66.37
N GLU A 312 16.94 2.24 -65.94
CA GLU A 312 17.65 1.06 -66.44
C GLU A 312 16.87 -0.19 -65.97
N GLU A 313 16.37 -0.95 -66.95
CA GLU A 313 15.83 -2.30 -66.79
C GLU A 313 14.56 -2.50 -65.93
N GLY A 314 13.61 -1.56 -65.91
CA GLY A 314 12.29 -1.81 -65.31
C GLY A 314 12.32 -2.14 -63.83
N TYR A 315 13.19 -1.46 -63.07
CA TYR A 315 13.43 -1.76 -61.65
C TYR A 315 12.14 -1.70 -60.80
N ARG A 316 11.14 -0.88 -61.15
CA ARG A 316 9.86 -0.79 -60.40
C ARG A 316 9.12 -2.13 -60.45
N MET A 317 9.01 -2.69 -61.66
CA MET A 317 8.40 -4.00 -61.87
C MET A 317 9.22 -5.10 -61.20
N LYS A 318 10.56 -5.03 -61.28
CA LYS A 318 11.43 -6.00 -60.58
C LYS A 318 11.22 -5.99 -59.07
N PHE A 319 11.11 -4.80 -58.48
CA PHE A 319 10.84 -4.64 -57.04
C PHE A 319 9.45 -5.16 -56.66
N ALA A 320 8.44 -4.82 -57.46
CA ALA A 320 7.07 -5.24 -57.23
C ALA A 320 6.91 -6.77 -57.31
N CYS A 321 7.50 -7.42 -58.32
CA CYS A 321 7.18 -8.81 -58.64
C CYS A 321 8.21 -9.85 -58.20
N TYR A 322 9.51 -9.54 -58.19
CA TYR A 322 10.56 -10.54 -57.97
C TYR A 322 11.21 -10.45 -56.59
N TYR A 323 11.65 -9.26 -56.18
CA TYR A 323 12.31 -9.08 -54.88
C TYR A 323 12.10 -7.66 -54.34
N PRO A 324 11.41 -7.47 -53.20
CA PRO A 324 10.98 -8.46 -52.21
C PRO A 324 9.66 -9.21 -52.51
N ARG A 325 9.03 -8.95 -53.67
CA ARG A 325 7.64 -9.34 -54.00
C ARG A 325 6.65 -8.65 -53.06
N VAL A 326 6.13 -7.51 -53.51
CA VAL A 326 5.28 -6.64 -52.69
C VAL A 326 3.87 -7.21 -52.59
N ASP A 327 3.28 -7.13 -51.40
CA ASP A 327 1.90 -7.56 -51.13
C ASP A 327 0.89 -6.48 -51.52
N TYR A 328 1.30 -5.20 -51.46
CA TYR A 328 0.46 -4.08 -51.82
C TYR A 328 1.22 -3.04 -52.65
N GLY A 329 0.46 -2.35 -53.49
CA GLY A 329 0.92 -1.19 -54.24
C GLY A 329 -0.18 -0.15 -54.39
N PHE A 330 0.05 1.03 -53.83
CA PHE A 330 -0.91 2.12 -53.80
C PHE A 330 -0.28 3.43 -54.28
N GLN A 331 -1.03 4.18 -55.09
CA GLN A 331 -0.82 5.62 -55.22
C GLN A 331 -1.65 6.30 -54.14
N VAL A 332 -1.00 7.08 -53.28
CA VAL A 332 -1.65 7.71 -52.12
C VAL A 332 -1.34 9.19 -52.04
N LYS A 333 -2.29 9.97 -51.52
CA LYS A 333 -2.12 11.37 -51.16
C LYS A 333 -1.99 11.49 -49.66
N VAL A 334 -0.91 12.11 -49.18
CA VAL A 334 -0.70 12.32 -47.75
C VAL A 334 -1.63 13.44 -47.28
N LEU A 335 -2.46 13.18 -46.26
CA LEU A 335 -3.39 14.16 -45.72
C LEU A 335 -2.73 14.90 -44.55
N ARG A 336 -2.25 14.15 -43.56
CA ARG A 336 -1.59 14.70 -42.36
C ARG A 336 -0.61 13.73 -41.75
N GLU A 337 0.30 14.28 -40.96
CA GLU A 337 1.28 13.56 -40.15
C GLU A 337 0.93 13.73 -38.67
N ASP A 338 0.78 12.61 -37.97
CA ASP A 338 0.59 12.52 -36.53
C ASP A 338 1.80 11.83 -35.90
N SER A 339 2.11 12.14 -34.64
CA SER A 339 3.13 11.43 -33.86
C SER A 339 2.48 10.49 -32.85
N ARG A 340 2.86 9.20 -32.85
CA ARG A 340 2.36 8.18 -31.92
C ARG A 340 3.50 7.36 -31.32
N ALA A 341 3.77 7.57 -30.03
CA ALA A 341 4.87 6.92 -29.30
C ALA A 341 6.21 7.02 -30.04
N ALA A 342 6.78 5.89 -30.50
CA ALA A 342 8.04 5.82 -31.24
C ALA A 342 7.89 5.91 -32.77
N PHE A 343 6.68 6.22 -33.27
CA PHE A 343 6.34 6.21 -34.70
C PHE A 343 5.73 7.54 -35.16
N ARG A 344 5.92 7.84 -36.43
CA ARG A 344 5.19 8.89 -37.16
C ARG A 344 4.17 8.20 -38.06
N LEU A 345 2.91 8.58 -37.89
CA LEU A 345 1.77 8.04 -38.61
C LEU A 345 1.35 9.05 -39.66
N PHE A 346 1.24 8.59 -40.89
CA PHE A 346 0.73 9.35 -42.02
C PHE A 346 -0.66 8.84 -42.35
N GLU A 347 -1.66 9.71 -42.16
CA GLU A 347 -3.00 9.46 -42.67
C GLU A 347 -3.00 9.83 -44.15
N THR A 348 -3.36 8.87 -44.99
CA THR A 348 -3.30 9.01 -46.44
C THR A 348 -4.64 8.64 -47.07
N SER A 349 -4.96 9.26 -48.21
CA SER A 349 -6.08 8.87 -49.06
C SER A 349 -5.56 8.09 -50.26
N VAL A 350 -6.12 6.91 -50.52
CA VAL A 350 -5.77 6.12 -51.71
C VAL A 350 -6.31 6.81 -52.96
N VAL A 351 -5.44 7.12 -53.91
CA VAL A 351 -5.80 7.69 -55.21
C VAL A 351 -6.07 6.57 -56.21
N GLN A 352 -5.18 5.59 -56.27
CA GLN A 352 -5.30 4.43 -57.15
C GLN A 352 -4.75 3.19 -56.44
N VAL A 353 -5.47 2.08 -56.56
CA VAL A 353 -5.00 0.75 -56.15
C VAL A 353 -4.34 0.08 -57.34
N LEU A 354 -3.09 -0.34 -57.18
CA LEU A 354 -2.34 -1.08 -58.21
C LEU A 354 -2.36 -2.58 -57.89
N HIS A 355 -2.09 -2.94 -56.64
CA HIS A 355 -2.09 -4.32 -56.18
C HIS A 355 -2.47 -4.38 -54.69
N PHE A 356 -3.16 -5.45 -54.29
CA PHE A 356 -3.46 -5.75 -52.90
C PHE A 356 -3.45 -7.27 -52.69
N SER A 357 -3.07 -7.69 -51.49
CA SER A 357 -3.09 -9.09 -51.05
C SER A 357 -4.13 -9.29 -49.95
N LYS A 358 -3.91 -8.71 -48.76
CA LYS A 358 -4.86 -8.86 -47.63
C LYS A 358 -6.00 -7.84 -47.63
N ASP A 359 -5.76 -6.60 -48.07
CA ASP A 359 -6.74 -5.52 -47.99
C ASP A 359 -7.75 -5.54 -49.14
N ALA A 360 -8.69 -6.48 -49.09
CA ALA A 360 -9.74 -6.63 -50.11
C ALA A 360 -10.72 -5.44 -50.19
N GLN A 361 -10.75 -4.58 -49.16
CA GLN A 361 -11.59 -3.39 -49.15
C GLN A 361 -10.88 -2.16 -49.72
N ALA A 362 -9.60 -2.26 -50.11
CA ALA A 362 -8.85 -1.15 -50.67
C ALA A 362 -9.52 -0.60 -51.93
N ALA A 363 -9.92 0.67 -51.90
CA ALA A 363 -10.51 1.37 -53.02
C ALA A 363 -10.07 2.84 -53.05
N ALA A 364 -10.16 3.47 -54.22
CA ALA A 364 -9.89 4.89 -54.37
C ALA A 364 -10.81 5.73 -53.45
N GLY A 365 -10.23 6.75 -52.81
CA GLY A 365 -10.89 7.62 -51.84
C GLY A 365 -10.89 7.11 -50.40
N GLN A 366 -10.52 5.84 -50.15
CA GLN A 366 -10.42 5.35 -48.77
C GLN A 366 -9.16 5.84 -48.07
N THR A 367 -9.25 6.01 -46.75
CA THR A 367 -8.12 6.40 -45.90
C THR A 367 -7.34 5.18 -45.44
N ARG A 368 -6.00 5.26 -45.44
CA ARG A 368 -5.09 4.27 -44.86
C ARG A 368 -3.98 4.92 -44.06
N ASN A 369 -3.53 4.20 -43.03
CA ASN A 369 -2.50 4.66 -42.11
C ASN A 369 -1.17 3.99 -42.43
N PHE A 370 -0.17 4.81 -42.78
CA PHE A 370 1.21 4.37 -42.96
C PHE A 370 2.05 4.83 -41.78
N LEU A 371 2.88 3.94 -41.24
CA LEU A 371 3.69 4.24 -40.06
C LEU A 371 5.17 4.08 -40.38
N VAL A 372 5.98 5.02 -39.90
CA VAL A 372 7.44 4.91 -39.95
C VAL A 372 8.00 5.12 -38.55
N ARG A 373 9.10 4.44 -38.21
CA ARG A 373 9.83 4.74 -36.97
C ARG A 373 10.26 6.21 -36.96
N ALA A 374 10.02 6.89 -35.84
CA ALA A 374 10.37 8.29 -35.67
C ALA A 374 11.89 8.55 -35.82
N SER A 375 12.72 7.54 -35.52
CA SER A 375 14.17 7.58 -35.71
C SER A 375 14.62 7.57 -37.18
N CYS A 376 13.75 7.19 -38.12
CA CYS A 376 14.06 7.20 -39.54
C CYS A 376 13.88 8.59 -40.15
N ARG A 377 14.82 8.98 -41.02
CA ARG A 377 14.87 10.31 -41.67
C ARG A 377 13.87 10.51 -42.81
N LEU A 378 12.97 9.56 -43.07
CA LEU A 378 11.98 9.64 -44.14
C LEU A 378 11.04 10.84 -43.94
N ARG A 379 10.80 11.64 -44.98
CA ARG A 379 9.82 12.74 -44.94
C ARG A 379 8.80 12.56 -46.05
N LEU A 380 7.53 12.63 -45.68
CA LEU A 380 6.39 12.63 -46.59
C LEU A 380 5.65 13.93 -46.38
N GLU A 381 5.53 14.75 -47.43
CA GLU A 381 4.95 16.08 -47.30
C GLU A 381 3.41 16.01 -47.41
N PRO A 382 2.66 16.60 -46.48
CA PRO A 382 1.20 16.69 -46.58
C PRO A 382 0.76 17.40 -47.87
N GLY A 383 -0.30 16.91 -48.49
CA GLY A 383 -0.86 17.42 -49.74
C GLY A 383 -0.23 16.86 -51.00
N LYS A 384 0.93 16.18 -50.91
CA LYS A 384 1.59 15.54 -52.06
C LYS A 384 1.17 14.09 -52.25
N GLU A 385 1.35 13.61 -53.49
CA GLU A 385 1.07 12.24 -53.89
C GLU A 385 2.35 11.41 -53.96
N TYR A 386 2.25 10.14 -53.54
CA TYR A 386 3.35 9.20 -53.48
C TYR A 386 2.91 7.84 -54.00
N LEU A 387 3.82 7.15 -54.70
CA LEU A 387 3.73 5.73 -54.98
C LEU A 387 4.37 4.98 -53.81
N ILE A 388 3.57 4.18 -53.10
CA ILE A 388 4.02 3.36 -51.97
C ILE A 388 3.72 1.89 -52.26
N MET A 389 4.73 1.04 -52.18
CA MET A 389 4.58 -0.42 -52.31
C MET A 389 5.35 -1.12 -51.19
N GLY A 390 4.88 -2.26 -50.71
CA GLY A 390 5.53 -2.94 -49.60
C GLY A 390 4.86 -4.26 -49.21
N LEU A 391 5.17 -4.72 -48.00
CA LEU A 391 4.66 -5.97 -47.44
C LEU A 391 3.54 -5.70 -46.42
N ASP A 392 2.53 -6.56 -46.39
CA ASP A 392 1.39 -6.41 -45.51
C ASP A 392 1.77 -6.65 -44.04
N GLY A 393 1.28 -5.78 -43.16
CA GLY A 393 1.42 -5.94 -41.71
C GLY A 393 0.43 -6.92 -41.10
N THR A 394 0.51 -7.09 -39.77
CA THR A 394 -0.50 -7.79 -38.96
C THR A 394 -1.35 -6.84 -38.11
N THR A 395 -0.99 -5.56 -38.10
CA THR A 395 -1.61 -4.53 -37.26
C THR A 395 -2.79 -3.87 -37.98
N HIS A 396 -3.81 -3.51 -37.20
CA HIS A 396 -5.02 -2.85 -37.67
C HIS A 396 -5.22 -1.55 -36.88
N ASP A 397 -5.95 -0.60 -37.45
CA ASP A 397 -6.29 0.65 -36.79
C ASP A 397 -7.53 0.50 -35.89
N LEU A 398 -7.92 1.59 -35.21
CA LEU A 398 -9.11 1.62 -34.33
C LEU A 398 -10.42 1.37 -35.08
N LYS A 399 -10.45 1.50 -36.41
CA LYS A 399 -11.60 1.26 -37.27
C LYS A 399 -11.56 -0.15 -37.88
N GLY A 400 -10.58 -0.98 -37.52
CA GLY A 400 -10.38 -2.32 -38.07
C GLY A 400 -9.72 -2.37 -39.44
N GLN A 401 -9.22 -1.24 -39.96
CA GLN A 401 -8.53 -1.19 -41.25
C GLN A 401 -7.06 -1.58 -41.11
N PRO A 402 -6.45 -2.26 -42.11
CA PRO A 402 -5.04 -2.62 -42.08
C PRO A 402 -4.12 -1.40 -41.91
N GLN A 403 -3.06 -1.57 -41.12
CA GLN A 403 -1.98 -0.58 -40.96
C GLN A 403 -0.71 -1.07 -41.67
N TYR A 404 -0.04 -0.14 -42.32
CA TYR A 404 1.13 -0.42 -43.15
C TYR A 404 2.40 0.15 -42.51
N LEU A 405 3.37 -0.72 -42.23
CA LEU A 405 4.68 -0.32 -41.72
C LEU A 405 5.64 -0.03 -42.87
N LEU A 406 6.26 1.15 -42.84
CA LEU A 406 7.28 1.58 -43.80
C LEU A 406 8.68 1.24 -43.27
N ASP A 407 9.32 0.29 -43.95
CA ASP A 407 10.63 -0.27 -43.59
C ASP A 407 11.58 -0.34 -44.82
N SER A 408 12.66 -1.11 -44.72
CA SER A 408 13.61 -1.26 -45.84
C SER A 408 13.06 -2.00 -47.06
N ASN A 409 11.98 -2.75 -46.91
CA ASN A 409 11.31 -3.47 -48.01
C ASN A 409 10.15 -2.64 -48.59
N SER A 410 10.05 -1.37 -48.21
CA SER A 410 9.05 -0.44 -48.73
C SER A 410 9.61 0.42 -49.87
N TRP A 411 8.92 0.45 -51.01
CA TRP A 411 9.12 1.39 -52.10
C TRP A 411 8.39 2.70 -51.80
N ILE A 412 9.10 3.83 -51.84
CA ILE A 412 8.50 5.14 -51.58
C ILE A 412 9.06 6.14 -52.59
N GLU A 413 8.20 6.64 -53.47
CA GLU A 413 8.55 7.58 -54.54
C GLU A 413 7.51 8.69 -54.64
N GLU A 414 7.94 9.95 -54.70
CA GLU A 414 7.05 11.11 -54.87
C GLU A 414 6.53 11.16 -56.32
N MET A 415 5.23 11.36 -56.48
CA MET A 415 4.62 11.52 -57.79
C MET A 415 4.96 12.87 -58.41
N PRO A 416 5.44 12.90 -59.66
CA PRO A 416 5.78 14.15 -60.30
C PRO A 416 4.54 15.01 -60.52
N SER A 417 4.66 16.30 -60.22
CA SER A 417 3.65 17.27 -60.64
C SER A 417 3.51 17.30 -62.17
N GLU A 418 2.32 17.60 -62.68
CA GLU A 418 2.06 17.77 -64.12
C GLU A 418 3.03 18.78 -64.77
N ARG A 419 3.45 19.81 -64.04
CA ARG A 419 4.46 20.79 -64.51
C ARG A 419 5.82 20.14 -64.80
N LEU A 420 6.26 19.21 -63.95
CA LEU A 420 7.52 18.48 -64.12
C LEU A 420 7.44 17.55 -65.35
N CYS A 421 6.33 16.82 -65.52
CA CYS A 421 6.17 15.91 -66.65
C CYS A 421 5.99 16.61 -68.01
N ARG A 422 5.59 17.89 -68.04
CA ARG A 422 5.59 18.70 -69.28
C ARG A 422 6.99 19.07 -69.76
N SER A 423 8.00 19.02 -68.87
CA SER A 423 9.40 19.29 -69.23
C SER A 423 9.94 18.23 -70.20
N THR A 424 10.63 18.67 -71.26
CA THR A 424 11.25 17.78 -72.25
C THR A 424 12.26 16.82 -71.61
N ARG A 425 13.00 17.27 -70.59
CA ARG A 425 14.01 16.47 -69.89
C ARG A 425 13.42 15.28 -69.14
N GLN A 426 12.19 15.40 -68.62
CA GLN A 426 11.56 14.38 -67.76
C GLN A 426 10.43 13.61 -68.44
N ARG A 427 10.09 13.95 -69.70
CA ARG A 427 8.98 13.35 -70.44
C ARG A 427 9.08 11.83 -70.54
N ALA A 428 10.26 11.29 -70.88
CA ALA A 428 10.49 9.85 -71.00
C ALA A 428 10.31 9.13 -69.65
N ALA A 429 10.88 9.67 -68.58
CA ALA A 429 10.78 9.08 -67.26
C ALA A 429 9.34 9.13 -66.69
N CYS A 430 8.58 10.19 -66.97
CA CYS A 430 7.14 10.22 -66.65
C CYS A 430 6.33 9.21 -67.48
N ALA A 431 6.68 9.01 -68.76
CA ALA A 431 6.01 8.01 -69.61
C ALA A 431 6.26 6.59 -69.09
N GLN A 432 7.49 6.27 -68.68
CA GLN A 432 7.84 4.98 -68.07
C GLN A 432 7.08 4.74 -66.76
N LEU A 433 7.01 5.74 -65.89
CA LEU A 433 6.21 5.65 -64.66
C LEU A 433 4.73 5.37 -64.97
N ARG A 434 4.13 6.10 -65.93
CA ARG A 434 2.74 5.88 -66.34
C ARG A 434 2.53 4.48 -66.94
N ALA A 435 3.47 3.99 -67.73
CA ALA A 435 3.43 2.63 -68.29
C ALA A 435 3.46 1.58 -67.16
N PHE A 436 4.36 1.73 -66.19
CA PHE A 436 4.41 0.87 -65.01
C PHE A 436 3.08 0.85 -64.22
N LEU A 437 2.50 2.04 -63.95
CA LEU A 437 1.23 2.13 -63.22
C LEU A 437 0.08 1.43 -63.96
N GLN A 438 0.03 1.53 -65.29
CA GLN A 438 -0.99 0.84 -66.10
C GLN A 438 -0.75 -0.67 -66.16
N GLU A 439 0.47 -1.11 -66.46
CA GLU A 439 0.82 -2.52 -66.59
C GLU A 439 0.64 -3.25 -65.26
N TYR A 440 1.24 -2.75 -64.19
CA TYR A 440 1.15 -3.37 -62.87
C TYR A 440 -0.28 -3.32 -62.31
N GLY A 441 -1.00 -2.22 -62.54
CA GLY A 441 -2.38 -2.09 -62.06
C GLY A 441 -3.42 -2.93 -62.81
N THR A 442 -3.15 -3.36 -64.04
CA THR A 442 -4.11 -4.14 -64.85
C THR A 442 -3.72 -5.60 -65.03
N GLN A 443 -2.43 -5.89 -65.20
CA GLN A 443 -1.90 -7.22 -65.45
C GLN A 443 -1.22 -7.83 -64.22
N GLY A 444 -0.87 -7.02 -63.22
CA GLY A 444 -0.15 -7.48 -62.04
C GLY A 444 1.26 -7.97 -62.37
N CYS A 445 1.67 -9.06 -61.70
CA CYS A 445 2.94 -9.73 -61.96
C CYS A 445 2.71 -10.96 -62.84
N GLN A 446 3.49 -11.12 -63.91
CA GLN A 446 3.54 -12.37 -64.66
C GLN A 446 4.27 -13.42 -63.80
N VAL A 447 3.55 -14.48 -63.41
CA VAL A 447 4.06 -15.59 -62.58
C VAL A 447 4.81 -16.58 -63.45
#